data_AF-A0A9P3YSY5-F1
#
_entry.id   AF-A0A9P3YSY5-F1
#
_cell.length_a   1.000
_cell.length_b   1.000
_cell.length_c   1.000
_cell.angle_alpha   90.00
_cell.angle_beta   90.00
_cell.angle_gamma   90.00
#
_symmetry.space_group_name_H-M   'P 1'
#
loop_
_entity.id
_entity.type
_entity.pdbx_description
1 polymer ?
#
loop_
_entity_poly.entity_id
_entity_poly.type
_entity_poly.pdbx_seq_one_letter_code
_entity_poly.pdbx_strand_id
1 'polypeptide(L)' 'MNKKCLPKWSKEVKKAMIDRDLKLDDLSEELGMSKYHLSAVINDRLKSPNAKEAICKYLKVKG' A
#
# COMPACT_ATOMS: atom_id res chain seq x y z
N MET A 1 -4.10 -22.06 -11.70
CA MET A 1 -4.16 -21.09 -10.58
C MET A 1 -4.05 -19.68 -11.14
N ASN A 2 -5.15 -18.93 -11.19
CA ASN A 2 -5.18 -17.56 -11.73
C ASN A 2 -4.27 -16.65 -10.88
N LYS A 3 -3.03 -16.43 -11.32
CA LYS A 3 -2.20 -15.33 -10.82
C LYS A 3 -2.92 -14.05 -11.22
N LYS A 4 -3.81 -13.55 -10.36
CA LYS A 4 -4.30 -12.17 -10.46
C LYS A 4 -3.06 -11.31 -10.45
N CYS A 5 -2.65 -10.81 -11.62
CA CYS A 5 -1.52 -9.92 -11.76
C CYS A 5 -1.85 -8.67 -10.96
N LEU A 6 -1.39 -8.64 -9.71
CA LEU A 6 -1.48 -7.44 -8.88
C LEU A 6 -0.85 -6.30 -9.68
N PRO A 7 -1.50 -5.12 -9.71
CA PRO A 7 -0.97 -3.96 -10.41
C PRO A 7 0.46 -3.68 -9.94
N LYS A 8 1.32 -3.22 -10.85
CA LYS A 8 2.76 -3.04 -10.63
C LYS A 8 3.05 -2.26 -9.34
N TRP A 9 2.28 -1.20 -9.10
CA TRP A 9 2.33 -0.40 -7.87
C TRP A 9 2.07 -1.20 -6.58
N SER A 10 1.07 -2.07 -6.55
CA SER A 10 0.76 -2.91 -5.38
C SER A 10 1.93 -3.82 -4.99
N LYS A 11 2.62 -4.37 -5.99
CA LYS A 11 3.81 -5.19 -5.78
C LYS A 11 4.98 -4.36 -5.25
N GLU A 12 5.18 -3.15 -5.78
CA GLU A 12 6.22 -2.24 -5.33
C GLU A 12 6.00 -1.77 -3.89
N VAL A 13 4.75 -1.43 -3.53
CA VAL A 13 4.37 -1.09 -2.15
C VAL A 13 4.66 -2.25 -1.21
N LYS A 14 4.18 -3.47 -1.52
CA LYS A 14 4.42 -4.65 -0.68
C LYS A 14 5.91 -4.96 -0.56
N LYS A 15 6.67 -4.82 -1.64
CA LYS A 15 8.13 -5.00 -1.62
C LYS A 15 8.80 -3.96 -0.71
N ALA A 16 8.46 -2.68 -0.84
CA ALA A 16 9.01 -1.61 -0.02
C ALA A 16 8.64 -1.76 1.46
N MET A 17 7.44 -2.28 1.75
CA MET A 17 7.05 -2.63 3.12
C MET A 17 7.94 -3.75 3.68
N ILE A 18 8.17 -4.83 2.92
CA ILE A 18 9.04 -5.94 3.34
C ILE A 18 10.50 -5.48 3.50
N ASP A 19 11.00 -4.67 2.57
CA ASP A 19 12.38 -4.13 2.58
C ASP A 19 12.66 -3.28 3.83
N ARG A 20 11.62 -2.63 4.37
CA ARG A 20 11.69 -1.79 5.57
C ARG A 20 11.17 -2.48 6.83
N ASP A 21 10.87 -3.78 6.78
CA ASP A 21 10.21 -4.53 7.87
C ASP A 21 8.93 -3.85 8.40
N LEU A 22 8.22 -3.12 7.53
CA LEU A 22 6.99 -2.41 7.88
C LEU A 22 5.78 -3.32 7.74
N LYS A 23 4.92 -3.35 8.76
CA LYS A 23 3.62 -4.00 8.66
C LYS A 23 2.56 -3.00 8.23
N LEU A 24 1.42 -3.54 7.82
CA LEU A 24 0.25 -2.76 7.43
C LEU A 24 -0.37 -2.03 8.62
N ASP A 25 -0.08 -2.51 9.83
CA ASP A 25 -0.46 -1.88 11.10
C ASP A 25 0.39 -0.62 11.36
N ASP A 26 1.72 -0.72 11.25
CA ASP A 26 2.62 0.45 11.35
C ASP A 26 2.25 1.53 10.32
N LEU A 27 1.95 1.13 9.09
CA LEU A 27 1.52 2.05 8.04
C LEU A 27 0.16 2.68 8.34
N SER A 28 -0.73 1.95 9.01
CA SER A 28 -2.05 2.44 9.46
C SER A 28 -1.89 3.49 10.55
N GLU A 29 -1.01 3.25 11.51
CA GLU A 29 -0.71 4.19 12.59
C GLU A 29 -0.03 5.45 12.08
N GLU A 30 1.03 5.33 11.25
CA GLU A 30 1.76 6.47 10.69
C GLU A 30 0.90 7.34 9.78
N LEU A 31 0.01 6.74 8.99
CA LEU A 31 -0.87 7.47 8.09
C LEU A 31 -2.18 7.91 8.75
N GLY A 32 -2.46 7.47 9.98
CA GLY A 32 -3.75 7.70 10.66
C GLY A 32 -4.94 7.12 9.90
N MET A 33 -4.74 6.06 9.10
CA MET A 33 -5.76 5.45 8.25
C MET A 33 -5.98 4.02 8.65
N SER A 34 -7.23 3.56 8.68
CA SER A 34 -7.52 2.15 9.00
C SER A 34 -6.77 1.17 8.10
N LYS A 35 -6.16 0.13 8.68
CA LYS A 35 -5.55 -0.99 7.96
C LYS A 35 -6.44 -1.59 6.87
N TYR A 36 -7.76 -1.65 7.07
CA TYR A 36 -8.69 -2.15 6.06
C TYR A 36 -8.75 -1.22 4.85
N HIS A 37 -8.73 0.08 5.10
CA HIS A 37 -8.71 1.11 4.08
C HIS A 37 -7.40 1.03 3.27
N LEU A 38 -6.25 0.98 3.95
CA LEU A 38 -4.95 0.82 3.29
C LEU A 38 -4.85 -0.48 2.50
N SER A 39 -5.30 -1.60 3.07
CA SER A 39 -5.31 -2.89 2.36
C SER A 39 -6.19 -2.85 1.12
N ALA A 40 -7.36 -2.21 1.17
CA ALA A 40 -8.22 -2.04 0.01
C ALA A 40 -7.55 -1.20 -1.08
N VAL A 41 -6.87 -0.11 -0.71
CA VAL A 41 -6.12 0.76 -1.65
C VAL A 41 -4.92 0.03 -2.25
N ILE A 42 -4.10 -0.64 -1.44
CA ILE A 42 -2.93 -1.41 -1.88
C ILE A 42 -3.34 -2.52 -2.83
N ASN A 43 -4.47 -3.18 -2.59
CA ASN A 43 -4.98 -4.24 -3.46
C ASN A 43 -5.88 -3.71 -4.60
N ASP A 44 -5.88 -2.40 -4.85
CA ASP A 44 -6.65 -1.71 -5.90
C ASP A 44 -8.18 -1.95 -5.81
N ARG A 45 -8.68 -2.38 -4.65
CA ARG A 45 -10.11 -2.58 -4.37
C ARG A 45 -10.83 -1.27 -4.09
N LEU A 46 -10.09 -0.24 -3.67
CA LEU A 46 -10.61 1.08 -3.39
C LEU A 46 -9.72 2.14 -4.02
N LYS A 47 -10.32 3.02 -4.84
CA LYS A 47 -9.64 4.19 -5.40
C LYS A 47 -9.67 5.33 -4.39
N SER A 48 -8.60 5.48 -3.64
CA SER A 48 -8.39 6.63 -2.74
C SER A 48 -7.08 7.32 -3.12
N PRO A 49 -7.13 8.42 -3.88
CA PRO A 49 -5.92 9.12 -4.31
C PRO A 49 -5.14 9.69 -3.13
N ASN A 50 -5.81 10.19 -2.08
CA ASN A 50 -5.16 10.65 -0.86
C ASN A 50 -4.37 9.53 -0.17
N ALA A 51 -4.96 8.35 -0.01
CA ALA A 51 -4.26 7.22 0.60
C ALA A 51 -3.10 6.74 -0.29
N LYS A 52 -3.32 6.67 -1.61
CA LYS A 52 -2.27 6.29 -2.57
C LYS A 52 -1.08 7.25 -2.50
N GLU A 53 -1.33 8.56 -2.47
CA GLU A 53 -0.30 9.59 -2.36
C GLU A 53 0.43 9.52 -1.02
N ALA A 54 -0.28 9.35 0.08
CA ALA A 54 0.31 9.21 1.41
C ALA A 54 1.26 8.00 1.50
N ILE A 55 0.82 6.84 1.00
CA ILE A 55 1.64 5.62 0.90
C ILE A 55 2.86 5.86 -0.01
N CYS A 56 2.65 6.49 -1.17
CA CYS A 56 3.69 6.83 -2.14
C CYS A 56 4.78 7.70 -1.50
N LYS A 57 4.36 8.72 -0.74
CA LYS A 57 5.24 9.65 -0.03
C LYS A 57 6.00 8.97 1.10
N TYR A 58 5.33 8.15 1.90
CA TYR A 58 5.94 7.45 3.03
C TYR A 58 6.94 6.38 2.57
N LEU A 59 6.52 5.50 1.66
CA LEU A 59 7.38 4.43 1.14
C LEU A 59 8.38 4.91 0.09
N LYS A 60 8.28 6.17 -0.37
CA LYS A 60 9.10 6.73 -1.47
C LYS A 60 9.06 5.87 -2.74
N VAL A 61 7.97 5.15 -2.97
CA VAL A 61 7.71 4.39 -4.20
C VAL A 61 7.13 5.34 -5.24
N LYS A 62 7.43 5.17 -6.54
CA LYS A 62 6.76 5.96 -7.60
C LYS A 62 5.43 5.30 -7.98
N GLY A 63 4.34 6.04 -7.85
CA GLY A 63 2.95 5.59 -8.08
C GLY A 63 2.40 5.83 -9.46
#